data_AF-A0A0P7ZLG6-F1
#
_entry.id   AF-A0A0P7ZLG6-F1
#
_cell.length_a   1.000
_cell.length_b   1.000
_cell.length_c   1.000
_cell.angle_alpha   90.00
_cell.angle_beta   90.00
_cell.angle_gamma   90.00
#
_symmetry.space_group_name_H-M   'P 1'
#
loop_
_entity.id
_entity.type
_entity.pdbx_description
1 polymer ?
#
loop_
_entity_poly.entity_id
_entity_poly.type
_entity_poly.pdbx_seq_one_letter_code
_entity_poly.pdbx_strand_id
1 'polypeptide(L)'
;MKNTIETGILLILSILLLTSVANAADTGWVAPGANTGGSGVSNPQNAHIDNTLYASFSNNGYWNWYGYALSSIPSGSIIDGIEVNAKGRESSGCSSCYMRLRLSYDGGATWTSYINTASSF
;
A
#
# COMPACT_ATOMS: atom_id res chain seq x y z
N MET A 1 -55.24 18.94 10.88
CA MET A 1 -54.21 18.21 11.66
C MET A 1 -53.60 17.13 10.77
N LYS A 2 -52.58 17.46 9.97
CA LYS A 2 -52.01 16.51 8.98
C LYS A 2 -50.49 16.66 8.76
N ASN A 3 -49.78 17.37 9.63
CA ASN A 3 -48.39 17.76 9.40
C ASN A 3 -47.40 17.21 10.45
N THR A 4 -47.87 16.42 11.42
CA THR A 4 -47.03 15.96 12.53
C THR A 4 -46.37 14.60 12.25
N ILE A 5 -46.83 13.86 11.23
CA ILE A 5 -46.35 12.50 10.92
C ILE A 5 -45.10 12.55 10.01
N GLU A 6 -45.03 13.50 9.08
CA GLU A 6 -43.90 13.60 8.13
C GLU A 6 -42.60 14.05 8.81
N THR A 7 -42.68 14.94 9.80
CA THR A 7 -41.51 15.42 10.56
C THR A 7 -40.92 14.34 11.45
N GLY A 8 -41.74 13.40 11.96
CA GLY A 8 -41.28 12.27 12.76
C GLY A 8 -40.50 11.23 11.94
N ILE A 9 -40.93 10.97 10.70
CA ILE A 9 -40.26 10.03 9.78
C ILE A 9 -38.88 10.55 9.35
N LEU A 10 -38.75 11.86 9.08
CA LEU A 10 -37.48 12.49 8.73
C LEU A 10 -36.46 12.48 9.90
N LEU A 11 -36.91 12.64 11.14
CA LEU A 11 -36.03 12.62 12.31
C LEU A 11 -35.51 11.20 12.61
N ILE A 12 -36.33 10.18 12.39
CA ILE A 12 -35.94 8.77 12.56
C ILE A 12 -34.97 8.33 11.46
N LEU A 13 -35.16 8.78 10.20
CA LEU A 13 -34.23 8.48 9.10
C LEU A 13 -32.85 9.15 9.31
N SER A 14 -32.82 10.31 9.95
CA SER A 14 -31.58 11.03 10.29
C SER A 14 -30.79 10.36 11.41
N ILE A 15 -31.46 9.68 12.35
CA ILE A 15 -30.81 8.93 13.44
C ILE A 15 -30.27 7.57 12.94
N LEU A 16 -30.83 6.99 11.87
CA LEU A 16 -30.26 5.78 11.26
C LEU A 16 -28.98 6.00 10.44
N LEU A 17 -28.56 7.26 10.24
CA LEU A 17 -27.20 7.61 9.82
C LEU A 17 -26.21 7.59 10.99
N LEU A 18 -26.58 6.92 12.11
CA LEU A 18 -25.69 6.53 13.19
C LEU A 18 -24.38 6.03 12.60
N THR A 19 -23.38 6.89 12.78
CA THR A 19 -22.00 6.75 12.38
C THR A 19 -21.54 5.33 12.67
N SER A 20 -21.48 4.49 11.65
CA SER A 20 -20.67 3.28 11.71
C SER A 20 -19.27 3.78 11.99
N VAL A 21 -18.79 3.58 13.23
CA VAL A 21 -17.37 3.67 13.53
C VAL A 21 -16.72 2.62 12.65
N ALA A 22 -16.23 3.06 11.50
CA ALA A 22 -15.40 2.23 10.65
C ALA A 22 -14.13 2.00 11.47
N ASN A 23 -14.08 0.86 12.14
CA ASN A 23 -12.84 0.38 12.70
C ASN A 23 -11.87 0.26 11.52
N ALA A 24 -10.67 0.80 11.66
CA ALA A 24 -9.59 0.59 10.70
C ALA A 24 -9.32 -0.92 10.65
N ALA A 25 -9.98 -1.59 9.71
CA ALA A 25 -9.80 -3.01 9.49
C ALA A 25 -8.49 -3.17 8.70
N ASP A 26 -7.64 -4.07 9.18
CA ASP A 26 -6.52 -4.54 8.39
C ASP A 26 -7.06 -5.10 7.05
N THR A 27 -6.53 -4.61 5.94
CA THR A 27 -6.92 -5.07 4.60
C THR A 27 -6.41 -6.49 4.31
N GLY A 28 -5.61 -7.05 5.20
CA GLY A 28 -4.80 -8.25 4.97
C GLY A 28 -3.63 -7.99 4.02
N TRP A 29 -2.85 -9.04 3.79
CA TRP A 29 -1.78 -9.02 2.80
C TRP A 29 -2.34 -9.13 1.39
N VAL A 30 -2.20 -8.06 0.61
CA VAL A 30 -2.55 -8.03 -0.81
C VAL A 30 -1.30 -7.71 -1.62
N ALA A 31 -1.06 -8.47 -2.69
CA ALA A 31 0.05 -8.18 -3.60
C ALA A 31 -0.18 -6.84 -4.31
N PRO A 32 0.86 -6.03 -4.54
CA PRO A 32 0.72 -4.79 -5.29
C PRO A 32 0.26 -5.09 -6.72
N GLY A 33 -0.73 -4.36 -7.22
CA GLY A 33 -1.23 -4.52 -8.60
C GLY A 33 -0.23 -4.07 -9.66
N ALA A 34 0.77 -3.26 -9.27
CA ALA A 34 1.87 -2.87 -10.14
C ALA A 34 3.15 -2.62 -9.35
N ASN A 35 4.28 -2.91 -9.98
CA ASN A 35 5.58 -2.51 -9.46
C ASN A 35 6.49 -2.19 -10.65
N THR A 36 7.36 -1.21 -10.47
CA THR A 36 8.39 -0.89 -11.47
C THR A 36 9.75 -0.95 -10.79
N GLY A 37 10.60 -1.87 -11.26
CA GLY A 37 12.01 -1.85 -10.89
C GLY A 37 12.60 -0.49 -11.23
N GLY A 38 13.20 0.16 -10.25
CA GLY A 38 14.03 1.34 -10.50
C GLY A 38 15.38 0.94 -11.07
N SER A 39 16.29 1.92 -11.13
CA SER A 39 17.68 1.63 -11.46
C SER A 39 18.25 0.63 -10.44
N GLY A 40 19.06 -0.32 -10.91
CA GLY A 40 19.77 -1.27 -10.05
C GLY A 40 18.91 -2.37 -9.42
N VAL A 41 17.71 -2.65 -9.95
CA VAL A 41 16.89 -3.80 -9.53
C VAL A 41 16.59 -4.68 -10.73
N SER A 42 16.99 -5.95 -10.67
CA SER A 42 16.64 -6.97 -11.66
C SER A 42 15.52 -7.86 -11.13
N ASN A 43 14.61 -8.26 -12.02
CA ASN A 43 13.43 -9.08 -11.70
C ASN A 43 12.58 -8.55 -10.53
N PRO A 44 12.20 -7.26 -10.54
CA PRO A 44 11.43 -6.64 -9.45
C PRO A 44 10.15 -7.42 -9.11
N GLN A 45 9.46 -7.98 -10.10
CA GLN A 45 8.23 -8.74 -9.91
C GLN A 45 8.36 -9.93 -8.94
N ASN A 46 9.57 -10.48 -8.75
CA ASN A 46 9.78 -11.63 -7.89
C ASN A 46 9.78 -11.26 -6.40
N ALA A 47 9.96 -10.00 -6.05
CA ALA A 47 10.22 -9.64 -4.66
C ALA A 47 9.00 -9.66 -3.73
N HIS A 48 7.80 -9.95 -4.25
CA HIS A 48 6.61 -10.23 -3.43
C HIS A 48 6.06 -11.65 -3.66
N ILE A 49 6.75 -12.48 -4.45
CA ILE A 49 6.33 -13.85 -4.73
C ILE A 49 6.99 -14.78 -3.70
N ASP A 50 6.19 -15.59 -3.01
CA ASP A 50 6.71 -16.56 -2.06
C ASP A 50 7.15 -17.85 -2.77
N ASN A 51 8.31 -17.80 -3.41
CA ASN A 51 8.93 -18.93 -4.07
C ASN A 51 10.47 -18.84 -4.02
N THR A 52 11.15 -19.62 -4.86
CA THR A 52 12.62 -19.64 -4.98
C THR A 52 13.19 -18.54 -5.88
N LEU A 53 12.35 -17.62 -6.37
CA LEU A 53 12.76 -16.49 -7.19
C LEU A 53 12.94 -15.24 -6.33
N TYR A 54 13.85 -14.36 -6.76
CA TYR A 54 14.20 -13.15 -6.02
C TYR A 54 14.35 -11.96 -6.96
N ALA A 55 14.06 -10.76 -6.47
CA ALA A 55 14.62 -9.56 -7.07
C ALA A 55 16.08 -9.41 -6.64
N SER A 56 16.92 -8.90 -7.55
CA SER A 56 18.35 -8.69 -7.32
C SER A 56 18.63 -7.20 -7.26
N PHE A 57 19.17 -6.72 -6.14
CA PHE A 57 19.49 -5.31 -5.92
C PHE A 57 20.98 -5.08 -6.14
N SER A 58 21.36 -4.02 -6.85
CA SER A 58 22.75 -3.55 -6.98
C SER A 58 23.00 -2.37 -6.04
N ASN A 59 24.20 -1.79 -6.10
CA ASN A 59 24.51 -0.55 -5.39
C ASN A 59 23.47 0.53 -5.71
N ASN A 60 22.81 1.07 -4.68
CA ASN A 60 21.75 2.07 -4.79
C ASN A 60 20.50 1.62 -5.58
N GLY A 61 20.29 0.31 -5.74
CA GLY A 61 19.12 -0.25 -6.40
C GLY A 61 17.83 0.13 -5.66
N TYR A 62 16.82 0.63 -6.37
CA TYR A 62 15.54 1.01 -5.75
C TYR A 62 14.33 0.43 -6.47
N TRP A 63 13.24 0.28 -5.73
CA TRP A 63 12.00 -0.32 -6.21
C TRP A 63 10.80 0.58 -5.91
N ASN A 64 9.91 0.70 -6.89
CA ASN A 64 8.73 1.56 -6.83
C ASN A 64 7.47 0.69 -6.74
N TRP A 65 6.68 0.87 -5.67
CA TRP A 65 5.42 0.15 -5.46
C TRP A 65 4.21 1.07 -5.54
N TYR A 66 3.18 0.60 -6.23
CA TYR A 66 1.91 1.30 -6.39
C TYR A 66 0.80 0.32 -6.79
N GLY A 67 -0.42 0.83 -6.99
CA GLY A 67 -1.54 -0.02 -7.37
C GLY A 67 -1.96 -0.96 -6.25
N TYR A 68 -1.84 -0.51 -4.99
CA TYR A 68 -2.48 -1.16 -3.86
C TYR A 68 -4.00 -1.19 -4.09
N ALA A 69 -4.68 -2.18 -3.54
CA ALA A 69 -6.14 -2.32 -3.64
C ALA A 69 -6.88 -1.27 -2.78
N LEU A 70 -6.54 0.01 -2.90
CA LEU A 70 -7.15 1.10 -2.13
C LEU A 70 -8.62 1.32 -2.52
N SER A 71 -9.06 0.83 -3.69
CA SER A 71 -10.46 0.96 -4.13
C SER A 71 -11.45 0.19 -3.27
N SER A 72 -11.02 -0.80 -2.49
CA SER A 72 -11.87 -1.47 -1.49
C SER A 72 -12.01 -0.68 -0.20
N ILE A 73 -11.19 0.37 -0.01
CA ILE A 73 -11.27 1.25 1.15
C ILE A 73 -12.33 2.33 0.87
N PRO A 74 -13.34 2.50 1.74
CA PRO A 74 -14.37 3.53 1.55
C PRO A 74 -13.78 4.94 1.38
N SER A 75 -14.44 5.74 0.53
CA SER A 75 -14.06 7.15 0.38
C SER A 75 -14.24 7.89 1.71
N GLY A 76 -13.23 8.69 2.08
CA GLY A 76 -13.20 9.42 3.35
C GLY A 76 -12.52 8.66 4.49
N SER A 77 -12.08 7.42 4.28
CA SER A 77 -11.23 6.71 5.23
C SER A 77 -9.87 7.40 5.39
N ILE A 78 -9.35 7.34 6.60
CA ILE A 78 -7.96 7.70 6.92
C ILE A 78 -7.13 6.41 6.79
N ILE A 79 -6.03 6.48 6.05
CA ILE A 79 -5.05 5.40 5.94
C ILE A 79 -3.87 5.77 6.83
N ASP A 80 -3.72 5.07 7.96
CA ASP A 80 -2.63 5.34 8.91
C ASP A 80 -1.27 4.89 8.38
N GLY A 81 -1.24 3.87 7.53
CA GLY A 81 -0.01 3.36 6.94
C GLY A 81 -0.25 2.28 5.89
N ILE A 82 0.83 1.93 5.19
CA ILE A 82 0.90 0.78 4.29
C ILE A 82 2.07 -0.08 4.75
N GLU A 83 1.81 -1.36 4.99
CA GLU A 83 2.85 -2.34 5.29
C GLU A 83 3.28 -3.06 4.02
N VAL A 84 4.58 -3.29 3.88
CA VAL A 84 5.19 -3.92 2.71
C VAL A 84 6.07 -5.08 3.17
N ASN A 85 5.75 -6.28 2.69
CA ASN A 85 6.62 -7.44 2.78
C ASN A 85 7.31 -7.66 1.43
N ALA A 86 8.63 -7.53 1.41
CA ALA A 86 9.43 -7.70 0.20
C ALA A 86 10.66 -8.57 0.49
N LYS A 87 11.02 -9.42 -0.47
CA LYS A 87 12.20 -10.30 -0.44
C LYS A 87 13.12 -9.95 -1.59
N GLY A 88 14.39 -9.73 -1.28
CA GLY A 88 15.41 -9.44 -2.28
C GLY A 88 16.70 -10.18 -1.95
N ARG A 89 17.60 -10.21 -2.93
CA ARG A 89 19.00 -10.60 -2.73
C ARG A 89 19.93 -9.55 -3.31
N GLU A 90 21.16 -9.57 -2.88
CA GLU A 90 22.21 -8.76 -3.47
C GLU A 90 22.61 -9.28 -4.85
N SER A 91 23.00 -8.37 -5.72
CA SER A 91 23.61 -8.70 -6.99
C SER A 91 25.08 -9.07 -6.76
N SER A 92 25.59 -9.99 -7.57
CA SER A 92 26.99 -10.43 -7.49
C SER A 92 27.96 -9.25 -7.53
N GLY A 93 28.93 -9.23 -6.60
CA GLY A 93 29.95 -8.17 -6.53
C GLY A 93 29.48 -6.86 -5.87
N CYS A 94 28.28 -6.85 -5.29
CA CYS A 94 27.82 -5.73 -4.50
C CYS A 94 28.45 -5.75 -3.10
N SER A 95 28.94 -4.61 -2.62
CA SER A 95 29.57 -4.48 -1.30
C SER A 95 28.80 -3.61 -0.31
N SER A 96 27.77 -2.90 -0.79
CA SER A 96 26.92 -2.02 0.01
C SER A 96 25.47 -2.03 -0.50
N CYS A 97 24.99 -3.22 -0.88
CA CYS A 97 23.61 -3.39 -1.29
C CYS A 97 22.66 -3.27 -0.11
N TYR A 98 21.50 -2.70 -0.36
CA TYR A 98 20.36 -2.69 0.53
C TYR A 98 19.11 -2.56 -0.33
N MET A 99 17.98 -3.01 0.21
CA MET A 99 16.71 -2.87 -0.50
C MET A 99 16.21 -1.47 -0.19
N ARG A 100 16.08 -0.69 -1.25
CA ARG A 100 15.46 0.63 -1.19
C ARG A 100 14.12 0.57 -1.87
N LEU A 101 13.07 1.03 -1.20
CA LEU A 101 11.72 1.07 -1.73
C LEU A 101 11.14 2.46 -1.58
N ARG A 102 10.13 2.78 -2.39
CA ARG A 102 9.26 3.93 -2.18
C ARG A 102 7.86 3.62 -2.70
N LEU A 103 6.87 4.24 -2.09
CA LEU A 103 5.46 3.96 -2.31
C LEU A 103 4.82 5.13 -3.06
N SER A 104 3.80 4.85 -3.87
CA SER A 104 2.95 5.87 -4.49
C SER A 104 1.48 5.59 -4.18
N TYR A 105 0.78 6.60 -3.68
CA TYR A 105 -0.65 6.55 -3.33
C TYR A 105 -1.56 6.97 -4.49
N ASP A 106 -1.00 7.52 -5.57
CA ASP A 106 -1.72 8.15 -6.68
C ASP A 106 -1.44 7.47 -8.03
N GLY A 107 -1.22 6.15 -8.01
CA GLY A 107 -1.04 5.36 -9.23
C GLY A 107 0.32 5.57 -9.92
N GLY A 108 1.33 6.06 -9.19
CA GLY A 108 2.69 6.24 -9.67
C GLY A 108 3.07 7.67 -10.05
N ALA A 109 2.19 8.65 -9.81
CA ALA A 109 2.45 10.05 -10.18
C ALA A 109 3.38 10.75 -9.18
N THR A 110 3.21 10.51 -7.88
CA THR A 110 4.08 10.99 -6.80
C THR A 110 4.56 9.84 -5.93
N TRP A 111 5.71 10.04 -5.27
CA TRP A 111 6.39 8.99 -4.52
C TRP A 111 6.82 9.48 -3.14
N THR A 112 6.76 8.59 -2.15
CA THR A 112 7.33 8.84 -0.83
C THR A 112 8.85 8.97 -0.89
N SER A 113 9.43 9.44 0.21
CA SER A 113 10.85 9.22 0.50
C SER A 113 11.21 7.74 0.45
N TYR A 114 12.49 7.47 0.21
CA TYR A 114 13.03 6.12 0.22
C TYR A 114 12.99 5.50 1.62
N ILE A 115 12.48 4.28 1.68
CA ILE A 115 12.57 3.36 2.82
C ILE A 115 13.72 2.40 2.50
N ASN A 116 14.70 2.30 3.39
CA ASN A 116 15.81 1.36 3.24
C ASN A 116 15.67 0.27 4.31
N THR A 117 16.06 -0.97 4.00
CA THR A 117 16.28 -1.99 5.02
C THR A 117 17.44 -1.58 5.93
N ALA A 118 17.38 -2.01 7.19
CA ALA A 118 18.37 -1.62 8.21
C ALA A 118 19.79 -2.15 7.95
N SER A 119 19.98 -3.06 6.99
CA SER A 119 21.28 -3.61 6.61
C SER A 119 21.29 -4.17 5.17
N SER A 120 22.50 -4.38 4.65
CA SER A 120 22.81 -5.39 3.63
C SER A 120 22.34 -6.77 4.10
N PHE A 121 21.89 -7.63 3.19
CA PHE A 121 21.27 -8.92 3.51
C PHE A 121 21.86 -10.07 2.72
#